data_AF-A0A1Y0G564-F1
#
_entry.id   AF-A0A1Y0G564-F1
#
_cell.length_a   1.000
_cell.length_b   1.000
_cell.length_c   1.000
_cell.angle_alpha   90.00
_cell.angle_beta   90.00
_cell.angle_gamma   90.00
#
_symmetry.space_group_name_H-M   'P 1'
#
loop_
_entity.id
_entity.type
_entity.pdbx_description
1 polymer ?
#
loop_
_entity_poly.entity_id
_entity_poly.type
_entity_poly.pdbx_seq_one_letter_code
_entity_poly.pdbx_strand_id
1 'polypeptide(L)'
;MSRATKKKFTENTQGSYSAIPHALLDSVAYQGCSFSAKALLFEIARQHNRAKANNGHLHCVYTWLSKRGWQSKATSAKALAELIDRKLIIKTRQGGFNAGSCKYALSWLEITNFIGLDITRATYHYGAYLLMDALPKIKGVGSVSGGVKPSTSTDSGE
;
A
#
# COMPACT_ATOMS: atom_id res chain seq x y z
N MET A 1 -0.84 39.58 25.56
CA MET A 1 -0.44 38.59 24.53
C MET A 1 -0.93 37.21 24.96
N SER A 2 -2.11 36.78 24.50
CA SER A 2 -2.72 35.49 24.90
C SER A 2 -2.03 34.30 24.22
N ARG A 3 -1.51 33.38 25.02
CA ARG A 3 -0.93 32.11 24.53
C ARG A 3 -2.06 31.22 24.01
N ALA A 4 -2.15 31.03 22.70
CA ALA A 4 -3.12 30.13 22.09
C ALA A 4 -3.01 28.73 22.70
N THR A 5 -4.06 28.29 23.38
CA THR A 5 -4.14 26.97 23.99
C THR A 5 -4.29 25.95 22.86
N LYS A 6 -3.29 25.09 22.64
CA LYS A 6 -3.40 23.99 21.68
C LYS A 6 -4.56 23.08 22.11
N LYS A 7 -5.56 22.92 21.24
CA LYS A 7 -6.69 22.01 21.45
C LYS A 7 -6.13 20.60 21.70
N LYS A 8 -6.32 20.08 22.92
CA LYS A 8 -5.97 18.69 23.24
C LYS A 8 -6.94 17.77 22.50
N PHE A 9 -6.44 16.99 21.57
CA PHE A 9 -7.20 15.85 21.03
C PHE A 9 -7.41 14.86 22.19
N THR A 10 -8.66 14.56 22.50
CA THR A 10 -9.07 13.69 23.62
C THR A 10 -8.80 12.21 23.34
N GLU A 11 -8.66 11.85 22.06
CA GLU A 11 -8.42 10.49 21.57
C GLU A 11 -6.96 10.33 21.13
N ASN A 12 -6.00 10.53 22.04
CA ASN A 12 -4.60 10.34 21.72
C ASN A 12 -4.11 8.96 22.19
N THR A 13 -3.62 8.15 21.26
CA THR A 13 -3.01 6.86 21.57
C THR A 13 -1.60 7.04 22.14
N GLN A 14 -1.22 6.20 23.09
CA GLN A 14 0.14 6.19 23.64
C GLN A 14 1.12 5.56 22.64
N GLY A 15 2.25 6.23 22.39
CA GLY A 15 3.33 5.73 21.55
C GLY A 15 3.32 6.24 20.10
N SER A 16 4.22 5.69 19.29
CA SER A 16 4.38 6.06 17.88
C SER A 16 3.38 5.30 16.99
N TYR A 17 2.78 5.99 16.03
CA TYR A 17 1.85 5.41 15.06
C TYR A 17 2.28 5.73 13.62
N SER A 18 1.76 4.95 12.67
CA SER A 18 1.96 5.19 11.24
C SER A 18 0.84 6.09 10.73
N ALA A 19 1.17 7.27 10.24
CA ALA A 19 0.20 8.18 9.65
C ALA A 19 -0.14 7.75 8.21
N ILE A 20 -1.39 7.35 8.00
CA ILE A 20 -1.92 6.96 6.69
C ILE A 20 -3.08 7.91 6.37
N PRO A 21 -2.97 8.72 5.30
CA PRO A 21 -4.05 9.61 4.90
C PRO A 21 -5.29 8.85 4.46
N HIS A 22 -6.48 9.33 4.83
CA HIS A 22 -7.74 8.78 4.32
C HIS A 22 -7.82 8.85 2.79
N ALA A 23 -7.34 9.93 2.18
CA ALA A 23 -7.24 10.06 0.72
C ALA A 23 -6.47 8.91 0.05
N LEU A 24 -5.49 8.30 0.75
CA LEU A 24 -4.81 7.11 0.25
C LEU A 24 -5.69 5.87 0.37
N LEU A 25 -6.39 5.69 1.49
CA LEU A 25 -7.29 4.56 1.71
C LEU A 25 -8.48 4.58 0.74
N ASP A 26 -8.95 5.78 0.40
CA ASP A 26 -10.05 6.01 -0.54
C ASP A 26 -9.58 5.97 -2.01
N SER A 27 -8.27 5.92 -2.26
CA SER A 27 -7.73 5.88 -3.61
C SER A 27 -7.96 4.53 -4.29
N VAL A 28 -8.13 4.59 -5.61
CA VAL A 28 -8.22 3.42 -6.50
C VAL A 28 -7.03 2.48 -6.33
N ALA A 29 -5.83 3.03 -6.15
CA ALA A 29 -4.61 2.29 -5.92
C ALA A 29 -4.71 1.37 -4.69
N TYR A 30 -5.16 1.90 -3.55
CA TYR A 30 -5.33 1.12 -2.32
C TYR A 30 -6.53 0.19 -2.38
N GLN A 31 -7.69 0.68 -2.83
CA GLN A 31 -8.91 -0.12 -2.87
C GLN A 31 -8.73 -1.39 -3.70
N GLY A 32 -8.07 -1.26 -4.86
CA GLY A 32 -7.80 -2.38 -5.75
C GLY A 32 -6.76 -3.38 -5.23
N CYS A 33 -5.96 -3.06 -4.20
CA CYS A 33 -4.91 -3.96 -3.69
C CYS A 33 -5.47 -5.27 -3.15
N SER A 34 -4.71 -6.36 -3.37
CA SER A 34 -4.91 -7.61 -2.64
C SER A 34 -4.73 -7.45 -1.13
N PHE A 35 -5.31 -8.38 -0.36
CA PHE A 35 -5.19 -8.38 1.11
C PHE A 35 -3.73 -8.44 1.57
N SER A 36 -2.89 -9.19 0.85
CA SER A 36 -1.48 -9.35 1.19
C SER A 36 -0.69 -8.07 0.88
N ALA A 37 -0.98 -7.39 -0.23
CA ALA A 37 -0.41 -6.08 -0.53
C ALA A 37 -0.79 -5.04 0.54
N LYS A 38 -2.07 -4.98 0.93
CA LYS A 38 -2.54 -4.10 2.01
C LYS A 38 -1.82 -4.39 3.33
N ALA A 39 -1.70 -5.66 3.73
CA ALA A 39 -0.98 -6.06 4.94
C ALA A 39 0.51 -5.67 4.88
N LEU A 40 1.16 -5.89 3.74
CA LEU A 40 2.57 -5.54 3.55
C LEU A 40 2.80 -4.03 3.60
N LEU A 41 1.85 -3.24 3.10
CA LEU A 41 1.92 -1.78 3.16
C LEU A 41 1.99 -1.28 4.60
N PHE A 42 1.17 -1.83 5.50
CA PHE A 42 1.20 -1.49 6.92
C PHE A 42 2.53 -1.89 7.57
N GLU A 43 3.10 -3.03 7.17
CA GLU A 43 4.40 -3.48 7.65
C GLU A 43 5.54 -2.52 7.24
N ILE A 44 5.52 -2.03 6.00
CA ILE A 44 6.48 -1.03 5.52
C ILE A 44 6.23 0.32 6.22
N ALA A 45 4.97 0.75 6.34
CA ALA A 45 4.59 1.99 7.01
C ALA A 45 5.05 2.01 8.47
N ARG A 46 5.00 0.85 9.15
CA ARG A 46 5.47 0.71 10.52
C ARG A 46 6.97 0.99 10.70
N GLN A 47 7.78 0.80 9.66
CA GLN A 47 9.23 1.10 9.72
C GLN A 47 9.52 2.60 9.59
N HIS A 48 8.58 3.37 9.04
CA HIS A 48 8.77 4.80 8.88
C HIS A 48 8.76 5.49 10.23
N ASN A 49 9.76 6.35 10.45
CA ASN A 49 9.85 7.19 11.64
C ASN A 49 10.06 8.64 11.20
N ARG A 50 9.02 9.46 11.44
CA ARG A 50 9.03 10.88 11.10
C ARG A 50 10.20 11.64 11.73
N ALA A 51 10.64 11.28 12.93
CA ALA A 51 11.74 11.95 13.61
C ALA A 51 13.11 11.68 12.96
N LYS A 52 13.25 10.55 12.23
CA LYS A 52 14.51 10.16 11.57
C LYS A 52 14.52 10.43 10.07
N ALA A 53 13.42 10.95 9.52
CA ALA A 53 13.31 11.28 8.09
C ALA A 53 13.77 10.13 7.17
N ASN A 54 13.40 8.89 7.51
CA ASN A 54 13.91 7.68 6.86
C ASN A 54 13.07 7.22 5.65
N ASN A 55 12.15 8.07 5.18
CA ASN A 55 11.39 7.77 3.97
C ASN A 55 12.34 7.76 2.77
N GLY A 56 12.35 6.65 2.02
CA GLY A 56 13.34 6.38 0.99
C GLY A 56 14.40 5.35 1.40
N HIS A 57 14.54 5.03 2.68
CA HIS A 57 15.50 4.03 3.17
C HIS A 57 14.84 2.81 3.83
N LEU A 58 13.53 2.65 3.63
CA LEU A 58 12.75 1.52 4.16
C LEU A 58 13.16 0.22 3.46
N HIS A 59 13.08 -0.90 4.16
CA HIS A 59 13.53 -2.19 3.62
C HIS A 59 12.41 -3.23 3.73
N CYS A 60 12.30 -4.07 2.71
CA CYS A 60 11.28 -5.12 2.66
C CYS A 60 11.95 -6.50 2.49
N VAL A 61 12.86 -6.83 3.40
CA VAL A 61 13.63 -8.09 3.35
C VAL A 61 12.84 -9.19 4.05
N TYR A 62 12.81 -10.39 3.45
CA TYR A 62 12.06 -11.53 3.98
C TYR A 62 12.44 -11.90 5.41
N THR A 63 13.73 -11.83 5.77
CA THR A 63 14.23 -12.12 7.12
C THR A 63 13.67 -11.19 8.20
N TRP A 64 13.29 -9.98 7.83
CA TRP A 64 12.59 -9.05 8.73
C TRP A 64 11.09 -9.36 8.78
N LEU A 65 10.49 -9.63 7.62
CA LEU A 65 9.06 -9.98 7.52
C LEU A 65 8.72 -11.31 8.23
N SER A 66 9.62 -12.29 8.21
CA SER A 66 9.39 -13.58 8.88
C SER A 66 9.23 -13.42 10.39
N LYS A 67 10.00 -12.50 11.00
CA LYS A 67 9.85 -12.12 12.41
C LYS A 67 8.52 -11.42 12.72
N ARG A 68 7.84 -10.92 11.69
CA ARG A 68 6.51 -10.30 11.75
C ARG A 68 5.38 -11.25 11.38
N GLY A 69 5.68 -12.55 11.24
CA GLY A 69 4.68 -13.59 10.98
C GLY A 69 4.51 -13.97 9.50
N TRP A 70 5.30 -13.41 8.58
CA TRP A 70 5.22 -13.78 7.17
C TRP A 70 5.92 -15.10 6.89
N GLN A 71 5.14 -16.11 6.49
CA GLN A 71 5.64 -17.47 6.23
C GLN A 71 6.07 -17.71 4.79
N SER A 72 5.61 -16.87 3.85
CA SER A 72 5.79 -17.10 2.41
C SER A 72 6.59 -15.99 1.75
N LYS A 73 7.79 -16.34 1.27
CA LYS A 73 8.63 -15.46 0.44
C LYS A 73 7.96 -15.12 -0.89
N ALA A 74 7.24 -16.07 -1.49
CA ALA A 74 6.52 -15.85 -2.74
C ALA A 74 5.37 -14.85 -2.56
N THR A 75 4.62 -14.96 -1.46
CA THR A 75 3.50 -14.05 -1.17
C THR A 75 3.99 -12.64 -0.91
N SER A 76 5.02 -12.47 -0.08
CA SER A 76 5.62 -11.15 0.16
C SER A 76 6.22 -10.53 -1.11
N ALA A 77 6.87 -11.32 -1.97
CA ALA A 77 7.38 -10.83 -3.25
C ALA A 77 6.27 -10.39 -4.21
N LYS A 78 5.18 -11.15 -4.33
CA LYS A 78 4.00 -10.77 -5.13
C LYS A 78 3.34 -9.50 -4.61
N ALA A 79 3.10 -9.44 -3.29
CA ALA A 79 2.55 -8.27 -2.62
C ALA A 79 3.43 -7.03 -2.83
N LEU A 80 4.75 -7.18 -2.73
CA LEU A 80 5.70 -6.09 -2.97
C LEU A 80 5.65 -5.59 -4.42
N ALA A 81 5.63 -6.50 -5.39
CA ALA A 81 5.51 -6.14 -6.81
C ALA A 81 4.20 -5.39 -7.08
N GLU A 82 3.08 -5.85 -6.50
CA GLU A 82 1.78 -5.20 -6.61
C GLU A 82 1.77 -3.78 -6.02
N LEU A 83 2.41 -3.57 -4.86
CA LEU A 83 2.50 -2.24 -4.26
C LEU A 83 3.31 -1.25 -5.11
N ILE A 84 4.36 -1.73 -5.80
CA ILE A 84 5.17 -0.91 -6.72
C ILE A 84 4.37 -0.59 -7.99
N ASP A 85 3.69 -1.57 -8.56
CA ASP A 85 2.87 -1.42 -9.77
C ASP A 85 1.80 -0.34 -9.56
N ARG A 86 1.12 -0.39 -8.41
CA ARG A 86 0.09 0.57 -8.00
C ARG A 86 0.62 1.89 -7.45
N LYS A 87 1.94 2.09 -7.49
CA LYS A 87 2.60 3.32 -7.02
C LYS A 87 2.34 3.68 -5.56
N LEU A 88 1.89 2.74 -4.72
CA LEU A 88 1.71 2.96 -3.29
C LEU A 88 3.06 3.06 -2.58
N ILE A 89 4.02 2.27 -3.05
CA ILE A 89 5.43 2.40 -2.67
C ILE A 89 6.29 2.66 -3.90
N ILE A 90 7.41 3.32 -3.69
CA ILE A 90 8.37 3.62 -4.75
C ILE A 90 9.69 2.93 -4.40
N LYS A 91 10.27 2.20 -5.35
CA LYS A 91 11.60 1.63 -5.20
C LYS A 91 12.62 2.75 -5.37
N THR A 92 13.36 3.05 -4.31
CA THR A 92 14.30 4.17 -4.26
C THR A 92 15.74 3.76 -4.48
N ARG A 93 16.06 2.48 -4.21
CA ARG A 93 17.38 1.92 -4.48
C ARG A 93 17.27 0.45 -4.88
N GLN A 94 17.98 0.07 -5.93
CA GLN A 94 18.19 -1.32 -6.32
C GLN A 94 19.26 -1.94 -5.41
N GLY A 95 18.86 -2.98 -4.68
CA GLY A 95 19.80 -3.86 -3.98
C GLY A 95 20.38 -4.91 -4.92
N GLY A 96 21.36 -5.65 -4.44
CA GLY A 96 22.06 -6.67 -5.23
C GLY A 96 23.29 -7.24 -4.53
N PHE A 97 24.01 -8.09 -5.24
CA PHE A 97 25.30 -8.62 -4.78
C PHE A 97 26.24 -7.43 -4.46
N ASN A 98 26.76 -7.37 -3.24
CA ASN A 98 27.55 -6.25 -2.67
C ASN A 98 26.83 -4.88 -2.50
N ALA A 99 25.60 -4.70 -3.00
CA ALA A 99 24.86 -3.43 -2.88
C ALA A 99 23.88 -3.41 -1.69
N GLY A 100 23.64 -4.55 -1.04
CA GLY A 100 22.72 -4.68 0.10
C GLY A 100 21.25 -4.84 -0.31
N SER A 101 20.33 -4.55 0.60
CA SER A 101 18.89 -4.71 0.36
C SER A 101 18.29 -3.55 -0.46
N CYS A 102 17.28 -3.87 -1.27
CA CYS A 102 16.49 -2.86 -1.96
C CYS A 102 15.85 -1.90 -0.96
N LYS A 103 15.79 -0.62 -1.34
CA LYS A 103 15.17 0.43 -0.53
C LYS A 103 13.88 0.92 -1.16
N TYR A 104 12.96 1.35 -0.30
CA TYR A 104 11.63 1.79 -0.68
C TYR A 104 11.22 3.07 0.06
N ALA A 105 10.30 3.81 -0.56
CA ALA A 105 9.63 4.98 -0.01
C ALA A 105 8.11 4.78 -0.05
N LEU A 106 7.43 5.44 0.89
CA LEU A 106 5.98 5.60 0.85
C LEU A 106 5.65 6.78 -0.06
N SER A 107 4.72 6.59 -0.99
CA SER A 107 4.41 7.59 -2.02
C SER A 107 3.69 8.83 -1.50
N TRP A 108 2.99 8.74 -0.36
CA TRP A 108 2.25 9.86 0.26
C TRP A 108 3.08 10.68 1.26
N LEU A 109 4.34 10.31 1.47
CA LEU A 109 5.26 11.03 2.33
C LEU A 109 6.39 11.57 1.48
N GLU A 110 6.80 12.81 1.70
CA GLU A 110 7.95 13.37 1.01
C GLU A 110 9.26 12.67 1.42
N ILE A 111 10.20 12.61 0.49
CA ILE A 111 11.58 12.22 0.78
C ILE A 111 12.38 13.50 1.02
N THR A 112 12.93 13.64 2.22
CA THR A 112 13.79 14.78 2.56
C THR A 112 15.27 14.46 2.36
N ASN A 113 15.66 13.19 2.51
CA ASN A 113 17.02 12.72 2.35
C ASN A 113 17.16 11.79 1.14
N PHE A 114 17.89 12.24 0.11
CA PHE A 114 18.16 11.47 -1.11
C PHE A 114 19.56 10.81 -1.13
N ILE A 115 20.33 10.93 -0.04
CA ILE A 115 21.69 10.37 0.02
C ILE A 115 21.63 8.85 -0.10
N GLY A 116 22.39 8.31 -1.06
CA GLY A 116 22.48 6.86 -1.31
C GLY A 116 21.23 6.24 -1.94
N LEU A 117 20.35 7.05 -2.54
CA LEU A 117 19.23 6.59 -3.35
C LEU A 117 19.58 6.68 -4.84
N ASP A 118 18.98 5.81 -5.64
CA ASP A 118 19.13 5.81 -7.11
C ASP A 118 18.17 6.81 -7.77
N ILE A 119 17.19 7.32 -7.02
CA ILE A 119 16.22 8.32 -7.45
C ILE A 119 16.60 9.72 -6.96
N THR A 120 16.17 10.73 -7.70
CA THR A 120 16.37 12.14 -7.35
C THR A 120 15.03 12.80 -7.02
N ARG A 121 15.07 14.04 -6.53
CA ARG A 121 13.84 14.82 -6.29
C ARG A 121 13.02 15.02 -7.57
N ALA A 122 13.65 15.07 -8.74
CA ALA A 122 12.97 15.26 -10.02
C ALA A 122 12.22 14.00 -10.48
N THR A 123 12.74 12.81 -10.17
CA THR A 123 12.12 11.54 -10.55
C THR A 123 11.17 10.99 -9.48
N TYR A 124 11.23 11.53 -8.27
CA TYR A 124 10.31 11.19 -7.19
C TYR A 124 8.96 11.91 -7.36
N HIS A 125 7.89 11.14 -7.45
CA HIS A 125 6.53 11.66 -7.53
C HIS A 125 5.82 11.52 -6.18
N TYR A 126 5.67 12.64 -5.47
CA TYR A 126 4.78 12.72 -4.32
C TYR A 126 3.33 12.46 -4.75
N GLY A 127 2.61 11.62 -4.01
CA GLY A 127 1.24 11.28 -4.33
C GLY A 127 1.09 10.39 -5.56
N ALA A 128 2.13 9.64 -5.96
CA ALA A 128 2.10 8.79 -7.16
C ALA A 128 0.93 7.80 -7.21
N TYR A 129 0.38 7.41 -6.06
CA TYR A 129 -0.82 6.57 -5.96
C TYR A 129 -2.09 7.21 -6.57
N LEU A 130 -2.13 8.53 -6.71
CA LEU A 130 -3.23 9.28 -7.33
C LEU A 130 -3.21 9.21 -8.87
N LEU A 131 -2.08 8.81 -9.46
CA LEU A 131 -1.96 8.66 -10.92
C LEU A 131 -2.69 7.42 -11.46
N MET A 132 -3.26 6.60 -10.57
CA MET A 132 -3.97 5.39 -10.93
C MET A 132 -5.46 5.69 -11.05
N ASP A 133 -5.96 5.77 -12.29
CA ASP A 133 -7.34 6.20 -12.55
C ASP A 133 -8.37 5.06 -12.47
N ALA A 134 -7.97 3.81 -12.71
CA ALA A 134 -8.91 2.68 -12.87
C ALA A 134 -8.66 1.54 -11.88
N LEU A 135 -9.76 1.03 -11.29
CA LEU A 135 -9.72 -0.16 -10.45
C LEU A 135 -9.28 -1.38 -11.30
N PRO A 136 -8.45 -2.28 -10.75
CA PRO A 136 -8.07 -3.48 -11.47
C PRO A 136 -9.29 -4.33 -11.76
N LYS A 137 -9.38 -4.85 -12.98
CA LYS A 137 -10.39 -5.86 -13.31
C LYS A 137 -10.12 -7.10 -12.48
N ILE A 138 -11.09 -7.48 -11.64
CA ILE A 138 -11.05 -8.72 -10.86
C ILE A 138 -11.04 -9.87 -11.86
N LYS A 139 -9.89 -10.52 -12.06
CA LYS A 139 -9.81 -11.77 -12.81
C LYS A 139 -10.46 -12.88 -11.97
N GLY A 140 -11.77 -13.03 -12.05
CA GLY A 140 -12.45 -14.12 -11.33
C GLY A 140 -13.95 -14.01 -11.07
N VAL A 141 -14.67 -12.99 -11.56
CA VAL A 141 -16.14 -13.08 -11.59
C VAL A 141 -16.54 -13.33 -13.03
N GLY A 142 -16.66 -14.62 -13.38
CA GLY A 142 -17.35 -15.02 -14.60
C GLY A 142 -18.73 -14.37 -14.58
N SER A 143 -19.09 -13.72 -15.69
CA SER A 143 -20.45 -13.25 -15.91
C SER A 143 -21.39 -14.45 -15.73
N VAL A 144 -22.11 -14.51 -14.61
CA VAL A 144 -23.20 -15.47 -14.45
C VAL A 144 -24.38 -14.89 -15.23
N SER A 145 -24.38 -15.11 -16.55
CA SER A 145 -25.59 -14.94 -17.36
C SER A 145 -26.53 -16.13 -17.09
N GLY A 146 -27.10 -16.16 -15.88
CA GLY A 146 -28.17 -17.08 -15.53
C GLY A 146 -29.48 -16.59 -16.13
N GLY A 147 -29.74 -16.95 -17.39
CA GLY A 147 -31.06 -16.79 -17.99
C GLY A 147 -32.06 -17.68 -17.25
N VAL A 148 -32.89 -17.08 -16.40
CA VAL A 148 -34.07 -17.73 -15.83
C VAL A 148 -35.07 -17.92 -16.97
N LYS A 149 -35.21 -19.15 -17.48
CA LYS A 149 -36.38 -19.51 -18.30
C LYS A 149 -37.56 -19.70 -17.34
N PRO A 150 -38.69 -19.01 -17.52
CA PRO A 150 -39.89 -19.31 -16.76
C PRO A 150 -40.41 -20.70 -17.21
N SER A 151 -40.52 -21.62 -16.25
CA SER A 151 -41.23 -22.89 -16.42
C SER A 151 -42.73 -22.60 -16.41
N THR A 152 -43.38 -22.65 -17.56
CA THR A 152 -44.84 -22.72 -17.63
C THR A 152 -45.27 -24.14 -17.33
N SER A 153 -45.85 -24.33 -16.15
CA SER A 153 -46.57 -25.52 -15.73
C SER A 153 -47.81 -25.74 -16.60
N THR A 154 -47.96 -26.98 -17.06
CA THR A 154 -49.20 -27.57 -17.56
C THR A 154 -50.32 -27.37 -16.54
N ASP A 155 -51.43 -26.76 -16.96
CA ASP A 155 -52.72 -26.83 -16.26
C ASP A 155 -53.70 -27.61 -17.15
N SER A 156 -54.23 -28.69 -16.59
CA SER A 156 -55.23 -29.55 -17.21
C SER A 156 -56.60 -29.04 -16.79
N GLY A 157 -57.43 -28.65 -17.75
CA GLY A 157 -58.82 -28.27 -17.50
C GLY A 157 -59.71 -28.60 -18.69
N GLU A 158 -60.57 -29.60 -18.46
CA GLU A 158 -61.76 -30.07 -19.23
C GLU A 158 -61.55 -30.81 -20.56
#